data_AF-A0A811TAR0-F1
#
_entry.id   AF-A0A811TAR0-F1
#
_cell.length_a   1.000
_cell.length_b   1.000
_cell.length_c   1.000
_cell.angle_alpha   90.00
_cell.angle_beta   90.00
_cell.angle_gamma   90.00
#
_symmetry.space_group_name_H-M   'P 1'
#
loop_
_entity.id
_entity.type
_entity.pdbx_description
1 polymer ?
#
loop_
_entity_poly.entity_id
_entity_poly.type
_entity_poly.pdbx_seq_one_letter_code
_entity_poly.pdbx_strand_id
1 'polypeptide(L)'
;MDIESFFQFYRVEFLPAYADLVSFVLKKPKQILTEIENTFSHVAQYFNPTLNSEVKEENLKKAHDHLQRATLDCYKLLWTQMDKELKKIYFDDKARIFAINIREDVFLKKFDDFRTQAKNARIEEIKNVGLNPLSALDKYKETIKTGKYLLSNVDKNKLSKLNTFRAVITTKESIISIAIGVVSGFIAGLLTAPFL
;
A
#
# COMPACT_ATOMS: atom_id res chain seq x y z
N MET A 1 20.61 10.36 23.61
CA MET A 1 19.32 9.64 23.64
C MET A 1 19.45 8.54 24.66
N ASP A 2 18.48 8.41 25.56
CA ASP A 2 18.45 7.33 26.54
C ASP A 2 17.51 6.19 26.11
N ILE A 3 17.56 5.09 26.86
CA ILE A 3 16.78 3.89 26.57
C ILE A 3 15.27 4.13 26.72
N GLU A 4 14.86 5.04 27.59
CA GLU A 4 13.44 5.37 27.80
C GLU A 4 12.87 6.10 26.57
N SER A 5 13.62 7.07 26.04
CA SER A 5 13.27 7.79 24.81
C SER A 5 13.15 6.85 23.61
N PHE A 6 14.04 5.85 23.51
CA PHE A 6 13.96 4.80 22.49
C PHE A 6 12.67 4.00 22.62
N PHE A 7 12.34 3.50 23.81
CA PHE A 7 11.11 2.72 24.02
C PHE A 7 9.85 3.57 23.89
N GLN A 8 9.93 4.87 24.20
CA GLN A 8 8.83 5.79 23.95
C GLN A 8 8.56 5.93 22.46
N PHE A 9 9.60 6.11 21.64
CA PHE A 9 9.46 6.12 20.18
C PHE A 9 8.89 4.78 19.65
N TYR A 10 9.37 3.65 20.18
CA TYR A 10 8.83 2.33 19.86
C TYR A 10 7.31 2.25 20.08
N ARG A 11 6.84 2.69 21.26
CA ARG A 11 5.43 2.58 21.65
C ARG A 11 4.52 3.58 20.91
N VAL A 12 4.98 4.81 20.74
CA VAL A 12 4.15 5.91 20.23
C VAL A 12 4.17 5.99 18.72
N GLU A 13 5.30 5.69 18.07
CA GLU A 13 5.46 5.90 16.63
C GLU A 13 5.53 4.59 15.86
N PHE A 14 6.46 3.70 16.22
CA PHE A 14 6.69 2.48 15.46
C PHE A 14 5.53 1.49 15.58
N LEU A 15 5.10 1.16 16.81
CA LEU A 15 4.12 0.11 17.06
C LEU A 15 2.77 0.41 16.36
N PRO A 16 2.21 1.64 16.41
CA PRO A 16 1.00 1.98 15.67
C PRO A 16 1.20 1.88 14.15
N ALA A 17 2.33 2.36 13.62
CA ALA A 17 2.62 2.30 12.18
C ALA A 17 2.72 0.84 11.69
N TYR A 18 3.38 -0.02 12.46
CA TYR A 18 3.51 -1.44 12.15
C TYR A 18 2.17 -2.17 12.23
N ALA A 19 1.36 -1.91 13.27
CA ALA A 19 0.04 -2.51 13.42
C ALA A 19 -0.92 -2.11 12.28
N ASP A 20 -0.92 -0.83 11.90
CA ASP A 20 -1.68 -0.33 10.75
C ASP A 20 -1.26 -1.03 9.45
N LEU A 21 0.04 -1.16 9.20
CA LEU A 21 0.54 -1.86 8.02
C LEU A 21 0.11 -3.32 7.99
N VAL A 22 0.39 -4.08 9.05
CA VAL A 22 0.14 -5.53 9.09
C VAL A 22 -1.35 -5.83 9.02
N SER A 23 -2.20 -5.05 9.70
CA SER A 23 -3.65 -5.21 9.62
C SER A 23 -4.19 -4.91 8.22
N PHE A 24 -3.58 -3.98 7.50
CA PHE A 24 -3.97 -3.65 6.14
C PHE A 24 -3.48 -4.67 5.10
N VAL A 25 -2.21 -5.09 5.17
CA VAL A 25 -1.61 -6.00 4.18
C VAL A 25 -1.81 -7.48 4.51
N LEU A 26 -2.28 -7.81 5.72
CA LEU A 26 -2.50 -9.16 6.25
C LEU A 26 -1.26 -10.07 6.19
N LYS A 27 -0.06 -9.46 6.25
CA LYS A 27 1.22 -10.17 6.28
C LYS A 27 2.28 -9.32 6.97
N LYS A 28 3.35 -9.94 7.45
CA LYS A 28 4.52 -9.25 8.00
C LYS A 28 5.54 -8.99 6.88
N PRO A 29 5.77 -7.75 6.45
CA PRO A 29 6.71 -7.49 5.36
C PRO A 29 8.15 -7.81 5.79
N LYS A 30 8.87 -8.57 4.95
CA LYS A 30 10.25 -9.03 5.24
C LYS A 30 11.20 -7.88 5.60
N GLN A 31 11.15 -6.78 4.85
CA GLN A 31 11.98 -5.60 5.10
C GLN A 31 11.80 -5.05 6.51
N ILE A 32 10.55 -4.97 7.00
CA ILE A 32 10.28 -4.48 8.36
C ILE A 32 10.79 -5.46 9.41
N LEU A 33 10.64 -6.77 9.16
CA LEU A 33 11.20 -7.79 10.06
C LEU A 33 12.73 -7.69 10.17
N THR A 34 13.42 -7.46 9.05
CA THR A 34 14.87 -7.24 9.04
C THR A 34 15.27 -6.01 9.84
N GLU A 35 14.56 -4.89 9.71
CA GLU A 35 14.87 -3.68 10.50
C GLU A 35 14.57 -3.88 12.00
N ILE A 36 13.52 -4.64 12.35
CA ILE A 36 13.25 -5.06 13.74
C ILE A 36 14.41 -5.91 14.28
N GLU A 37 14.88 -6.89 13.52
CA GLU A 37 16.01 -7.76 13.91
C GLU A 37 17.30 -6.96 14.12
N ASN A 38 17.60 -6.02 13.21
CA ASN A 38 18.74 -5.10 13.35
C ASN A 38 18.58 -4.23 14.60
N THR A 39 17.39 -3.70 14.85
CA THR A 39 17.06 -2.91 16.04
C THR A 39 17.36 -3.73 17.31
N PHE A 40 16.82 -4.95 17.41
CA PHE A 40 17.05 -5.83 18.57
C PHE A 40 18.50 -6.23 18.75
N SER A 41 19.23 -6.49 17.66
CA SER A 41 20.65 -6.84 17.70
C SER A 41 21.47 -5.72 18.34
N HIS A 42 21.18 -4.47 18.00
CA HIS A 42 21.83 -3.31 18.60
C HIS A 42 21.38 -3.05 20.04
N VAL A 43 20.10 -3.23 20.38
CA VAL A 43 19.63 -3.18 21.78
C VAL A 43 20.33 -4.23 22.64
N ALA A 44 20.53 -5.44 22.13
CA ALA A 44 21.25 -6.49 22.84
C ALA A 44 22.72 -6.07 23.13
N GLN A 45 23.39 -5.42 22.17
CA GLN A 45 24.74 -4.89 22.39
C GLN A 45 24.77 -3.73 23.40
N TYR A 46 23.73 -2.88 23.47
CA TYR A 46 23.64 -1.85 24.51
C TYR A 46 23.70 -2.44 25.94
N PHE A 47 23.12 -3.62 26.15
CA PHE A 47 23.14 -4.30 27.45
C PHE A 47 24.36 -5.23 27.65
N ASN A 48 25.28 -5.31 26.70
CA ASN A 48 26.43 -6.19 26.79
C ASN A 48 27.42 -5.70 27.89
N PRO A 49 27.69 -6.48 28.95
CA PRO A 49 28.56 -6.04 30.04
C PRO A 49 30.03 -5.87 29.65
N THR A 50 30.47 -6.44 28.53
CA THR A 50 31.87 -6.37 28.09
C THR A 50 32.21 -5.08 27.32
N LEU A 51 31.20 -4.32 26.91
CA LEU A 51 31.37 -3.07 26.16
C LEU A 51 31.47 -1.86 27.09
N ASN A 52 32.30 -0.89 26.70
CA ASN A 52 32.37 0.40 27.36
C ASN A 52 31.10 1.25 27.08
N SER A 53 30.90 2.31 27.86
CA SER A 53 29.70 3.14 27.78
C SER A 53 29.51 3.82 26.42
N GLU A 54 30.59 4.27 25.78
CA GLU A 54 30.54 4.94 24.47
C GLU A 54 30.00 4.00 23.38
N VAL A 55 30.52 2.77 23.31
CA VAL A 55 30.07 1.76 22.34
C VAL A 55 28.62 1.34 22.62
N LYS A 56 28.20 1.31 23.88
CA LYS A 56 26.80 1.07 24.24
C LYS A 56 25.90 2.18 23.68
N GLU A 57 26.20 3.43 23.97
CA GLU A 57 25.44 4.58 23.47
C GLU A 57 25.37 4.62 21.95
N GLU A 58 26.45 4.27 21.26
CA GLU A 58 26.47 4.14 19.80
C GLU A 58 25.51 3.05 19.31
N ASN A 59 25.48 1.89 19.97
CA ASN A 59 24.53 0.82 19.64
C ASN A 59 23.07 1.25 19.88
N LEU A 60 22.79 1.96 20.97
CA LEU A 60 21.44 2.49 21.22
C LEU A 60 21.02 3.48 20.12
N LYS A 61 21.94 4.33 19.66
CA LYS A 61 21.72 5.21 18.50
C LYS A 61 21.40 4.42 17.24
N LYS A 62 22.19 3.41 16.91
CA LYS A 62 21.95 2.55 15.74
C LYS A 62 20.60 1.84 15.82
N ALA A 63 20.24 1.31 16.98
CA ALA A 63 18.93 0.69 17.20
C ALA A 63 17.79 1.67 16.89
N HIS A 64 17.90 2.90 17.36
CA HIS A 64 16.92 3.94 17.06
C HIS A 64 16.86 4.30 15.58
N ASP A 65 18.01 4.44 14.91
CA ASP A 65 18.05 4.75 13.47
C ASP A 65 17.36 3.66 12.63
N HIS A 66 17.56 2.38 12.98
CA HIS A 66 16.84 1.26 12.38
C HIS A 66 15.34 1.32 12.64
N LEU A 67 14.93 1.65 13.87
CA LEU A 67 13.53 1.75 14.25
C LEU A 67 12.83 2.93 13.54
N GLN A 68 13.50 4.06 13.39
CA GLN A 68 13.01 5.21 12.62
C GLN A 68 12.79 4.83 11.15
N ARG A 69 13.77 4.13 10.55
CA ARG A 69 13.64 3.65 9.17
C ARG A 69 12.47 2.68 9.02
N ALA A 70 12.36 1.70 9.91
CA ALA A 70 11.25 0.76 9.92
C ALA A 70 9.89 1.48 10.01
N THR A 71 9.79 2.52 10.84
CA THR A 71 8.58 3.33 11.01
C THR A 71 8.18 4.03 9.70
N LEU A 72 9.12 4.71 9.03
CA LEU A 72 8.85 5.36 7.75
C LEU A 72 8.51 4.36 6.64
N ASP A 73 9.21 3.22 6.61
CA ASP A 73 8.94 2.15 5.66
C ASP A 73 7.54 1.55 5.84
N CYS A 74 7.02 1.49 7.08
CA CYS A 74 5.64 1.07 7.31
C CYS A 74 4.65 1.99 6.60
N TYR A 75 4.79 3.31 6.74
CA TYR A 75 3.92 4.27 6.06
C TYR A 75 4.08 4.22 4.54
N LYS A 76 5.30 4.09 4.00
CA LYS A 76 5.55 3.97 2.55
C LYS A 76 4.91 2.72 1.95
N LEU A 77 5.03 1.58 2.62
CA LEU A 77 4.41 0.33 2.20
C LEU A 77 2.87 0.41 2.27
N LEU A 78 2.34 0.98 3.35
CA LEU A 78 0.90 1.18 3.52
C LEU A 78 0.34 2.07 2.42
N TRP A 79 0.98 3.21 2.17
CA TRP A 79 0.62 4.12 1.08
C TRP A 79 0.62 3.41 -0.27
N THR A 80 1.67 2.64 -0.59
CA THR A 80 1.80 1.92 -1.86
C THR A 80 0.65 0.93 -2.06
N GLN A 81 0.26 0.20 -1.01
CA GLN A 81 -0.86 -0.73 -1.10
C GLN A 81 -2.20 0.01 -1.24
N MET A 82 -2.41 1.09 -0.49
CA MET A 82 -3.63 1.93 -0.61
C MET A 82 -3.75 2.53 -2.02
N ASP A 83 -2.66 3.08 -2.56
CA ASP A 83 -2.61 3.61 -3.93
C ASP A 83 -2.96 2.54 -4.96
N LYS A 84 -2.40 1.33 -4.83
CA LYS A 84 -2.73 0.20 -5.71
C LYS A 84 -4.23 -0.15 -5.68
N GLU A 85 -4.86 -0.14 -4.51
CA GLU A 85 -6.29 -0.44 -4.38
C GLU A 85 -7.16 0.69 -4.94
N LEU A 86 -6.83 1.93 -4.59
CA LEU A 86 -7.56 3.12 -5.04
C LEU A 86 -7.43 3.34 -6.55
N LYS A 87 -6.28 3.05 -7.15
CA LYS A 87 -6.08 3.15 -8.62
C LYS A 87 -7.06 2.29 -9.42
N LYS A 88 -7.39 1.10 -8.90
CA LYS A 88 -8.37 0.21 -9.57
C LYS A 88 -9.75 0.87 -9.69
N ILE A 89 -10.08 1.74 -8.74
CA ILE A 89 -11.33 2.48 -8.72
C ILE A 89 -11.16 3.77 -9.53
N TYR A 90 -10.07 4.49 -9.32
CA TYR A 90 -9.76 5.74 -10.02
C TYR A 90 -9.81 5.60 -11.55
N PHE A 91 -9.28 4.51 -12.11
CA PHE A 91 -9.28 4.30 -13.57
C PHE A 91 -10.52 3.58 -14.11
N ASP A 92 -11.48 3.26 -13.25
CA ASP A 92 -12.69 2.51 -13.64
C ASP A 92 -13.94 3.37 -13.42
N ASP A 93 -14.40 4.02 -14.48
CA ASP A 93 -15.56 4.92 -14.47
C ASP A 93 -16.80 4.27 -13.84
N LYS A 94 -17.08 3.01 -14.17
CA LYS A 94 -18.24 2.31 -13.62
C LYS A 94 -18.04 2.00 -12.13
N ALA A 95 -16.82 1.68 -11.70
CA ALA A 95 -16.53 1.52 -10.27
C ALA A 95 -16.65 2.85 -9.52
N ARG A 96 -16.21 3.96 -10.09
CA ARG A 96 -16.40 5.29 -9.49
C ARG A 96 -17.87 5.66 -9.38
N ILE A 97 -18.67 5.42 -10.41
CA ILE A 97 -20.10 5.77 -10.39
C ILE A 97 -20.88 4.86 -9.42
N PHE A 98 -20.57 3.56 -9.40
CA PHE A 98 -21.41 2.58 -8.71
C PHE A 98 -20.93 2.24 -7.30
N ALA A 99 -19.62 2.18 -7.06
CA ALA A 99 -19.04 1.53 -5.89
C ALA A 99 -18.45 2.50 -4.85
N ILE A 100 -18.59 3.82 -5.02
CA ILE A 100 -18.20 4.80 -4.01
C ILE A 100 -19.43 5.47 -3.38
N ASN A 101 -19.34 5.83 -2.11
CA ASN A 101 -20.42 6.48 -1.34
C ASN A 101 -20.19 7.99 -1.16
N ILE A 102 -19.37 8.60 -2.02
CA ILE A 102 -19.14 10.04 -2.12
C ILE A 102 -19.33 10.47 -3.57
N ARG A 103 -19.41 11.78 -3.81
CA ARG A 103 -19.44 12.28 -5.18
C ARG A 103 -18.14 11.93 -5.93
N GLU A 104 -18.27 11.59 -7.21
CA GLU A 104 -17.14 11.20 -8.06
C GLU A 104 -16.06 12.29 -8.14
N ASP A 105 -16.46 13.55 -8.34
CA ASP A 105 -15.53 14.68 -8.43
C ASP A 105 -14.74 14.88 -7.12
N VAL A 106 -15.40 14.66 -5.97
CA VAL A 106 -14.76 14.70 -4.66
C VAL A 106 -13.75 13.56 -4.50
N PHE A 107 -14.08 12.36 -4.97
CA PHE A 107 -13.16 11.22 -4.96
C PHE A 107 -11.93 11.49 -5.82
N LEU A 108 -12.13 11.93 -7.07
CA LEU A 108 -11.05 12.22 -8.02
C LEU A 108 -10.09 13.27 -7.45
N LYS A 109 -10.62 14.40 -6.98
CA LYS A 109 -9.81 15.47 -6.38
C LYS A 109 -9.03 14.97 -5.16
N LYS A 110 -9.66 14.22 -4.26
CA LYS A 110 -8.99 13.70 -3.07
C LYS A 110 -7.95 12.63 -3.39
N PHE A 111 -8.14 11.87 -4.46
CA PHE A 111 -7.14 10.91 -4.93
C PHE A 111 -5.90 11.63 -5.49
N ASP A 112 -6.09 12.73 -6.23
CA ASP A 112 -4.98 13.57 -6.68
C ASP A 112 -4.26 14.24 -5.50
N ASP A 113 -5.01 14.73 -4.51
CA ASP A 113 -4.46 15.27 -3.26
C ASP A 113 -3.64 14.20 -2.52
N PHE A 114 -4.17 12.97 -2.39
CA PHE A 114 -3.49 11.84 -1.77
C PHE A 114 -2.13 11.54 -2.43
N ARG A 115 -2.08 11.53 -3.77
CA ARG A 115 -0.82 11.35 -4.52
C ARG A 115 0.13 12.52 -4.36
N THR A 116 -0.39 13.74 -4.32
CA THR A 116 0.40 14.95 -4.15
C THR A 116 1.01 15.02 -2.75
N GLN A 117 0.24 14.67 -1.73
CA GLN A 117 0.71 14.55 -0.34
C GLN A 117 1.85 13.54 -0.23
N ALA A 118 1.70 12.36 -0.85
CA ALA A 118 2.75 11.34 -0.87
C ALA A 118 4.04 11.83 -1.56
N LYS A 119 3.91 12.53 -2.68
CA LYS A 119 5.05 13.15 -3.37
C LYS A 119 5.75 14.17 -2.48
N ASN A 120 4.98 15.01 -1.79
CA ASN A 120 5.52 16.03 -0.89
C ASN A 120 6.21 15.41 0.32
N ALA A 121 5.65 14.33 0.90
CA ALA A 121 6.29 13.56 1.96
C ALA A 121 7.64 12.99 1.50
N ARG A 122 7.69 12.43 0.28
CA ARG A 122 8.94 11.89 -0.29
C ARG A 122 9.99 12.97 -0.56
N ILE A 123 9.57 14.15 -1.04
CA ILE A 123 10.47 15.29 -1.23
C ILE A 123 11.06 15.72 0.11
N GLU A 124 10.24 15.79 1.16
CA GLU A 124 10.70 16.12 2.52
C GLU A 124 11.70 15.09 3.03
N GLU A 125 11.41 13.80 2.86
CA GLU A 125 12.31 12.71 3.27
C GLU A 125 13.68 12.86 2.57
N ILE A 126 13.69 13.05 1.25
CA ILE A 126 14.91 13.19 0.45
C ILE A 126 15.75 14.39 0.91
N LYS A 127 15.12 15.52 1.18
CA LYS A 127 15.81 16.74 1.64
C LYS A 127 16.47 16.58 3.01
N ASN A 128 15.98 15.65 3.83
CA ASN A 128 16.45 15.43 5.19
C ASN A 128 17.17 14.08 5.38
N VAL A 129 17.53 13.38 4.29
CA VAL A 129 18.32 12.14 4.37
C VAL A 129 19.65 12.41 5.08
N GLY A 130 19.97 11.58 6.06
CA GLY A 130 21.19 11.72 6.87
C GLY A 130 21.16 12.87 7.89
N LEU A 131 20.07 13.65 7.94
CA LEU A 131 19.90 14.78 8.88
C LEU A 131 18.78 14.50 9.88
N ASN A 132 17.54 14.40 9.39
CA ASN A 132 16.36 14.15 10.21
C ASN A 132 15.34 13.31 9.44
N PRO A 133 15.47 11.97 9.44
CA PRO A 133 14.57 11.09 8.71
C PRO A 133 13.08 11.28 9.09
N LEU A 134 12.79 11.67 10.33
CA LEU A 134 11.42 11.81 10.82
C LEU A 134 10.73 13.10 10.40
N SER A 135 11.41 14.04 9.73
CA SER A 135 10.77 15.28 9.24
C SER A 135 9.60 15.03 8.29
N ALA A 136 9.63 13.89 7.58
CA ALA A 136 8.56 13.48 6.66
C ALA A 136 7.43 12.69 7.33
N LEU A 137 7.58 12.31 8.61
CA LEU A 137 6.67 11.37 9.29
C LEU A 137 5.23 11.89 9.32
N ASP A 138 5.02 13.14 9.72
CA ASP A 138 3.68 13.71 9.82
C ASP A 138 3.02 13.85 8.45
N LYS A 139 3.79 14.20 7.41
CA LYS A 139 3.30 14.24 6.02
C LYS A 139 2.85 12.86 5.54
N TYR A 140 3.57 11.80 5.93
CA TYR A 140 3.15 10.43 5.66
C TYR A 140 1.87 10.05 6.43
N LYS A 141 1.75 10.42 7.71
CA LYS A 141 0.53 10.20 8.50
C LYS A 141 -0.69 10.88 7.87
N GLU A 142 -0.55 12.13 7.43
CA GLU A 142 -1.59 12.87 6.71
C GLU A 142 -1.98 12.18 5.39
N THR A 143 -0.99 11.73 4.63
CA THR A 143 -1.21 10.96 3.39
C THR A 143 -2.04 9.70 3.68
N ILE A 144 -1.67 8.93 4.70
CA ILE A 144 -2.41 7.72 5.09
C ILE A 144 -3.82 8.05 5.56
N LYS A 145 -4.03 9.15 6.29
CA LYS A 145 -5.38 9.60 6.69
C LYS A 145 -6.27 9.84 5.47
N THR A 146 -5.75 10.49 4.43
CA THR A 146 -6.47 10.70 3.16
C THR A 146 -6.77 9.38 2.46
N GLY A 147 -5.80 8.46 2.41
CA GLY A 147 -5.99 7.12 1.83
C GLY A 147 -7.06 6.31 2.56
N LYS A 148 -7.04 6.28 3.90
CA LYS A 148 -8.06 5.63 4.75
C LYS A 148 -9.44 6.25 4.50
N TYR A 149 -9.53 7.57 4.41
CA TYR A 149 -10.79 8.24 4.07
C TYR A 149 -11.34 7.76 2.73
N LEU A 150 -10.53 7.75 1.67
CA LEU A 150 -10.96 7.30 0.35
C LEU A 150 -11.45 5.85 0.38
N LEU A 151 -10.68 4.94 0.98
CA LEU A 151 -11.02 3.53 1.08
C LEU A 151 -12.29 3.28 1.92
N SER A 152 -12.49 4.05 2.98
CA SER A 152 -13.72 3.94 3.81
C SER A 152 -15.00 4.31 3.06
N ASN A 153 -14.87 5.10 1.99
CA ASN A 153 -15.98 5.49 1.13
C ASN A 153 -16.19 4.53 -0.05
N VAL A 154 -15.40 3.46 -0.16
CA VAL A 154 -15.59 2.41 -1.16
C VAL A 154 -16.52 1.33 -0.61
N ASP A 155 -17.65 1.14 -1.27
CA ASP A 155 -18.57 0.04 -0.98
C ASP A 155 -18.07 -1.25 -1.63
N LYS A 156 -17.43 -2.09 -0.82
CA LYS A 156 -16.89 -3.39 -1.26
C LYS A 156 -17.97 -4.34 -1.79
N ASN A 157 -19.21 -4.25 -1.30
CA ASN A 157 -20.32 -5.08 -1.77
C ASN A 157 -20.77 -4.65 -3.16
N LYS A 158 -20.90 -3.34 -3.40
CA LYS A 158 -21.21 -2.81 -4.74
C LYS A 158 -20.07 -3.13 -5.72
N LEU A 159 -18.82 -2.98 -5.31
CA LEU A 159 -17.67 -3.33 -6.15
C LEU A 159 -17.65 -4.83 -6.52
N SER A 160 -17.95 -5.71 -5.55
CA SER A 160 -18.07 -7.15 -5.78
C SER A 160 -19.20 -7.46 -6.76
N LYS A 161 -20.39 -6.88 -6.56
CA LYS A 161 -21.54 -7.06 -7.48
C LYS A 161 -21.23 -6.59 -8.90
N LEU A 162 -20.56 -5.44 -9.05
CA LEU A 162 -20.13 -4.93 -10.34
C LEU A 162 -19.17 -5.91 -11.04
N ASN A 163 -18.20 -6.46 -10.31
CA ASN A 163 -17.25 -7.43 -10.86
C ASN A 163 -17.94 -8.75 -11.25
N THR A 164 -18.87 -9.26 -10.44
CA THR A 164 -19.67 -10.45 -10.78
C THR A 164 -20.53 -10.21 -12.02
N PHE A 165 -21.19 -9.05 -12.11
CA PHE A 165 -22.01 -8.69 -13.27
C PHE A 165 -21.17 -8.63 -14.56
N ARG A 166 -19.99 -8.02 -14.50
CA ARG A 166 -19.05 -7.99 -15.63
C ARG A 166 -18.61 -9.39 -16.04
N ALA A 167 -18.22 -10.23 -15.09
CA ALA A 167 -17.81 -11.60 -15.37
C ALA A 167 -18.92 -12.36 -16.11
N VAL A 168 -20.17 -12.25 -15.64
CA VAL A 168 -21.33 -12.89 -16.29
C VAL A 168 -21.52 -12.39 -17.72
N ILE A 169 -21.44 -11.08 -17.96
CA ILE A 169 -21.56 -10.51 -19.31
C ILE A 169 -20.43 -11.00 -20.21
N THR A 170 -19.18 -10.88 -19.77
CA THR A 170 -18.01 -11.29 -20.57
C THR A 170 -18.05 -12.77 -20.91
N THR A 171 -18.49 -13.63 -19.98
CA THR A 171 -18.68 -15.07 -20.27
C THR A 171 -19.78 -15.28 -21.31
N LYS A 172 -20.91 -14.59 -21.22
CA LYS A 172 -21.98 -14.67 -22.23
C LYS A 172 -21.50 -14.21 -23.60
N GLU A 173 -20.81 -13.08 -23.68
CA GLU A 173 -20.24 -12.54 -24.94
C GLU A 173 -19.22 -13.50 -25.56
N SER A 174 -18.41 -14.15 -24.73
CA SER A 174 -17.43 -15.15 -25.19
C SER A 174 -18.12 -16.38 -25.76
N ILE A 175 -19.17 -16.89 -25.10
CA ILE A 175 -19.96 -18.03 -25.61
C ILE A 175 -20.63 -17.69 -26.94
N ILE A 176 -21.24 -16.50 -27.03
CA ILE A 176 -21.89 -16.03 -28.26
C ILE A 176 -20.86 -15.91 -29.39
N SER A 177 -19.69 -15.33 -29.11
CA SER A 177 -18.60 -15.21 -30.09
C SER A 177 -18.11 -16.57 -30.59
N ILE A 178 -17.96 -17.56 -29.70
CA ILE A 178 -17.60 -18.93 -30.07
C ILE A 178 -18.68 -19.53 -30.97
N ALA A 179 -19.96 -19.41 -30.60
CA ALA A 179 -21.07 -19.94 -31.38
C ALA A 179 -21.13 -19.33 -32.79
N ILE A 180 -20.99 -17.99 -32.91
CA ILE A 180 -20.92 -17.30 -34.19
C ILE A 180 -19.72 -17.78 -35.00
N GLY A 181 -18.55 -17.94 -34.38
CA GLY A 181 -17.35 -18.45 -35.02
C GLY A 181 -17.53 -19.85 -35.61
N VAL A 182 -18.15 -20.76 -34.85
CA VAL A 182 -18.47 -22.13 -35.31
C VAL A 182 -19.45 -22.10 -36.48
N VAL A 183 -20.55 -21.35 -36.38
CA VAL A 183 -21.55 -21.25 -37.45
C VAL A 183 -20.93 -20.65 -38.73
N SER A 184 -20.15 -19.57 -38.58
CA SER A 184 -19.50 -18.90 -39.70
C SER A 184 -18.47 -19.82 -40.38
N GLY A 185 -17.68 -20.57 -39.59
CA GLY A 185 -16.72 -21.54 -40.09
C GLY A 185 -17.41 -22.70 -40.83
N PHE A 186 -18.53 -23.19 -40.32
CA PHE A 186 -19.31 -24.24 -40.98
C PHE A 186 -19.88 -23.76 -42.32
N ILE A 187 -20.47 -22.56 -42.37
CA ILE A 187 -20.99 -21.97 -43.62
C ILE A 187 -19.87 -21.76 -44.64
N ALA A 188 -18.73 -21.20 -44.22
CA ALA A 188 -17.58 -21.02 -45.10
C ALA A 188 -17.08 -22.36 -45.65
N GLY A 189 -16.98 -23.39 -44.80
CA GLY A 189 -16.60 -24.74 -45.21
C GLY A 189 -17.54 -25.34 -46.25
N LEU A 190 -18.86 -25.15 -46.09
CA LEU A 190 -19.85 -25.59 -47.07
C LEU A 190 -19.74 -24.83 -48.41
N LEU A 191 -19.47 -23.53 -48.38
CA LEU A 191 -19.34 -22.71 -49.59
C LEU A 191 -18.03 -22.97 -50.36
N THR A 192 -16.96 -23.34 -49.66
CA THR A 192 -15.66 -23.63 -50.28
C THR A 192 -15.42 -25.12 -50.52
N ALA A 193 -16.36 -25.98 -50.13
CA ALA A 193 -16.28 -27.41 -50.43
C ALA A 193 -16.31 -27.59 -51.96
N PRO A 194 -15.29 -28.22 -52.57
CA PRO A 194 -15.32 -28.49 -54.00
C PRO A 194 -16.50 -29.41 -54.31
N PHE A 195 -17.36 -28.99 -55.24
CA PHE A 195 -18.39 -29.86 -55.81
C PHE A 195 -17.68 -31.05 -56.48
N LEU A 196 -17.78 -32.22 -55.86
CA LEU A 196 -17.47 -33.53 -56.45
C LEU A 196 -18.75 -34.09 -57.09
#